data_AF-A0A089KMT7-F1
#
_entry.id   AF-A0A089KMT7-F1
#
_cell.length_a   1.000
_cell.length_b   1.000
_cell.length_c   1.000
_cell.angle_alpha   90.00
_cell.angle_beta   90.00
_cell.angle_gamma   90.00
#
_symmetry.space_group_name_H-M   'P 1'
#
loop_
_entity.id
_entity.type
_entity.pdbx_description
1 polymer ?
#
loop_
_entity_poly.entity_id
_entity_poly.type
_entity_poly.pdbx_seq_one_letter_code
_entity_poly.pdbx_strand_id
1 'polypeptide(L)'
;MHKGIGSLWNSFNYWWGRRSLQSRLVAAYIFIILGPSLLVSIYSFRTINNTYVRDAVDKNNYLLQMEKLHIENQIEVMERAAQIAYSDQAVKSYLSNESALTLDELVDFNISTFKNLNRIQLNNPGIEHLRLYSNNKSMYEIWPIILREERVYNESWYQEALKLDERELWVFQNDDPDVMQRNVNLLTEGQPKVSLLRAISIPAGHHVGMIQVDMMLNSFTPKTYTEVRDNQSQMFIADSGMRLFTRKDHSFTDSYKLMENAIAERLQGYGETGEWDMNYKENGSSFLLIHTPLERIGASLINVVSMEDVMKHISQTRNLLIGANIGFIFLVTLIAYVMNAFILKKLRLLTETMKKVRRGETYTGLAIRGGGEVGELAHHFNKLMNTINTLVAQAVHKEALTKEAELRTLHNQIDAHFLYNTLENIKMLAEIEDQRTISDALTWLGGMMRYNFKWTGEYVKLRDEIRHIQNYIEIMNIRFEHPIHLELNIDQVYMEVEVLKMSLQPIVENSVKHAWNTGGAEPEGRSIRIDVTESEGELFILIGDNGCGLSPERLSALHESIYAKEEQSTEFSGAGTSGYKAGGIGLRNVHQRLQLYYGGAYGLELQSEPGKWTTVFMTLPKVLLTGDTR
;
A
#
# COMPACT_ATOMS: atom_id res chain seq x y z
N MET A 1 -3.18 -27.69 36.37
CA MET A 1 -2.96 -26.99 35.07
C MET A 1 -3.86 -25.78 34.81
N HIS A 2 -4.93 -25.50 35.58
CA HIS A 2 -5.84 -24.37 35.29
C HIS A 2 -5.38 -22.96 35.71
N LYS A 3 -4.35 -22.81 36.56
CA LYS A 3 -3.91 -21.47 37.03
C LYS A 3 -2.98 -20.72 36.05
N GLY A 4 -2.38 -21.39 35.06
CA GLY A 4 -1.46 -20.76 34.10
C GLY A 4 -2.15 -19.96 32.97
N ILE A 5 -3.32 -20.41 32.53
CA ILE A 5 -4.03 -19.84 31.37
C ILE A 5 -4.62 -18.47 31.71
N GLY A 6 -5.18 -18.29 32.91
CA GLY A 6 -5.73 -16.98 33.33
C GLY A 6 -4.68 -15.89 33.52
N SER A 7 -3.48 -16.25 33.97
CA SER A 7 -2.33 -15.32 34.09
C SER A 7 -1.85 -14.82 32.74
N LEU A 8 -1.76 -15.72 31.75
CA LEU A 8 -1.41 -15.37 30.37
C LEU A 8 -2.49 -14.50 29.72
N TRP A 9 -3.76 -14.79 29.99
CA TRP A 9 -4.89 -14.00 29.48
C TRP A 9 -4.93 -12.57 30.03
N ASN A 10 -4.68 -12.41 31.34
CA ASN A 10 -4.61 -11.10 31.97
C ASN A 10 -3.38 -10.30 31.51
N SER A 11 -2.23 -10.96 31.33
CA SER A 11 -1.02 -10.34 30.78
C SER A 11 -1.20 -9.93 29.33
N PHE A 12 -1.89 -10.73 28.52
CA PHE A 12 -2.24 -10.41 27.14
C PHE A 12 -3.18 -9.20 27.07
N ASN A 13 -4.26 -9.18 27.87
CA ASN A 13 -5.18 -8.03 27.91
C ASN A 13 -4.51 -6.75 28.38
N TYR A 14 -3.62 -6.84 29.37
CA TYR A 14 -2.85 -5.70 29.86
C TYR A 14 -1.89 -5.15 28.79
N TRP A 15 -1.18 -6.04 28.08
CA TRP A 15 -0.30 -5.69 26.97
C TRP A 15 -1.08 -5.12 25.76
N TRP A 16 -2.23 -5.72 25.44
CA TRP A 16 -3.11 -5.32 24.34
C TRP A 16 -3.75 -3.95 24.59
N GLY A 17 -4.17 -3.66 25.83
CA GLY A 17 -4.80 -2.39 26.20
C GLY A 17 -3.91 -1.16 26.03
N ARG A 18 -2.58 -1.29 26.20
CA ARG A 18 -1.61 -0.19 26.03
C ARG A 18 -1.22 0.10 24.58
N ARG A 19 -1.57 -0.78 23.65
CA ARG A 19 -1.22 -0.67 22.24
C ARG A 19 -2.19 0.25 21.51
N SER A 20 -1.65 1.05 20.57
CA SER A 20 -2.47 1.94 19.75
C SER A 20 -3.53 1.13 19.00
N LEU A 21 -4.71 1.72 18.76
CA LEU A 21 -5.80 1.07 18.04
C LEU A 21 -5.34 0.46 16.71
N GLN A 22 -4.38 1.11 16.05
CA GLN A 22 -3.67 0.63 14.86
C GLN A 22 -3.00 -0.74 15.06
N SER A 23 -2.15 -0.87 16.07
CA SER A 23 -1.44 -2.15 16.31
C SER A 23 -2.39 -3.28 16.70
N ARG A 24 -3.52 -2.95 17.36
CA ARG A 24 -4.55 -3.94 17.71
C ARG A 24 -5.31 -4.44 16.49
N LEU A 25 -5.73 -3.55 15.59
CA LEU A 25 -6.40 -3.93 14.35
C LEU A 25 -5.49 -4.76 13.44
N VAL A 26 -4.24 -4.32 13.22
CA VAL A 26 -3.29 -5.06 12.39
C VAL A 26 -3.01 -6.45 12.97
N ALA A 27 -2.79 -6.56 14.28
CA ALA A 27 -2.58 -7.86 14.90
C ALA A 27 -3.84 -8.76 14.85
N ALA A 28 -5.04 -8.20 14.96
CA ALA A 28 -6.28 -8.95 14.79
C ALA A 28 -6.44 -9.48 13.35
N TYR A 29 -6.14 -8.65 12.33
CA TYR A 29 -6.18 -9.08 10.93
C TYR A 29 -5.17 -10.18 10.64
N ILE A 30 -3.94 -10.05 11.15
CA ILE A 30 -2.92 -11.10 11.03
C ILE A 30 -3.44 -12.40 11.64
N PHE A 31 -4.00 -12.36 12.85
CA PHE A 31 -4.46 -13.58 13.53
C PHE A 31 -5.63 -14.27 12.80
N ILE A 32 -6.61 -13.48 12.34
CA ILE A 32 -7.80 -13.98 11.63
C ILE A 32 -7.42 -14.59 10.28
N ILE A 33 -6.42 -14.05 9.59
CA ILE A 33 -6.01 -14.50 8.26
C ILE A 33 -4.99 -15.64 8.33
N LEU A 34 -4.08 -15.59 9.31
CA LEU A 34 -3.02 -16.58 9.48
C LEU A 34 -3.56 -17.95 9.88
N GLY A 35 -4.58 -18.02 10.74
CA GLY A 35 -5.18 -19.29 11.17
C GLY A 35 -5.69 -20.15 10.00
N PRO A 36 -6.64 -19.66 9.20
CA PRO A 36 -7.15 -20.36 8.02
C PRO A 36 -6.06 -20.64 6.98
N SER A 37 -5.16 -19.70 6.71
CA SER A 37 -4.06 -19.88 5.75
C SER A 37 -3.14 -21.03 6.16
N LEU A 38 -2.79 -21.10 7.45
CA LEU A 38 -1.94 -22.16 8.00
C LEU A 38 -2.65 -23.51 7.95
N LEU A 39 -3.94 -23.55 8.27
CA LEU A 39 -4.76 -24.77 8.17
C LEU A 39 -4.82 -25.30 6.73
N VAL A 40 -5.11 -24.43 5.77
CA VAL A 40 -5.12 -24.80 4.34
C VAL A 40 -3.73 -25.25 3.90
N SER A 41 -2.67 -24.54 4.28
CA SER A 41 -1.30 -24.93 3.95
C SER A 41 -0.92 -26.30 4.51
N ILE A 42 -1.28 -26.60 5.75
CA ILE A 42 -1.01 -27.90 6.39
C ILE A 42 -1.82 -29.00 5.71
N TYR A 43 -3.10 -28.75 5.44
CA TYR A 43 -3.99 -29.68 4.75
C TYR A 43 -3.48 -30.00 3.34
N SER A 44 -3.21 -28.97 2.53
CA SER A 44 -2.68 -29.13 1.18
C SER A 44 -1.34 -29.86 1.17
N PHE A 45 -0.42 -29.52 2.09
CA PHE A 45 0.86 -30.22 2.18
C PHE A 45 0.68 -31.71 2.49
N ARG A 46 -0.18 -32.07 3.45
CA ARG A 46 -0.48 -33.48 3.77
C ARG A 46 -1.08 -34.22 2.57
N THR A 47 -2.05 -33.61 1.88
CA THR A 47 -2.69 -34.20 0.70
C THR A 47 -1.66 -34.43 -0.40
N ILE A 48 -0.87 -33.41 -0.74
CA ILE A 48 0.16 -33.48 -1.78
C ILE A 48 1.19 -34.56 -1.45
N ASN A 49 1.68 -34.62 -0.21
CA ASN A 49 2.64 -35.64 0.22
C ASN A 49 2.08 -37.06 0.04
N ASN A 50 0.84 -37.29 0.48
CA ASN A 50 0.21 -38.61 0.34
C ASN A 50 -0.05 -38.97 -1.12
N THR A 51 -0.45 -38.01 -1.96
CA THR A 51 -0.66 -38.23 -3.40
C THR A 51 0.64 -38.60 -4.10
N TYR A 52 1.74 -37.87 -3.88
CA TYR A 52 3.02 -38.20 -4.54
C TYR A 52 3.57 -39.58 -4.16
N VAL A 53 3.45 -39.97 -2.88
CA VAL A 53 3.87 -41.31 -2.45
C VAL A 53 2.98 -42.38 -3.09
N ARG A 54 1.67 -42.16 -3.14
CA ARG A 54 0.71 -43.09 -3.77
C ARG A 54 0.95 -43.23 -5.27
N ASP A 55 1.11 -42.12 -5.98
CA ASP A 55 1.38 -42.10 -7.43
C ASP A 55 2.71 -42.81 -7.75
N ALA A 56 3.73 -42.66 -6.90
CA ALA A 56 4.99 -43.39 -7.04
C ALA A 56 4.79 -44.91 -6.88
N VAL A 57 3.99 -45.34 -5.91
CA VAL A 57 3.64 -46.77 -5.73
C VAL A 57 2.84 -47.29 -6.92
N ASP A 58 1.78 -46.59 -7.34
CA ASP A 58 0.89 -47.02 -8.42
C ASP A 58 1.62 -47.09 -9.77
N LYS A 59 2.45 -46.08 -10.10
CA LYS A 59 3.31 -46.08 -11.30
C LYS A 59 4.23 -47.31 -11.33
N ASN A 60 4.89 -47.61 -10.21
CA ASN A 60 5.86 -48.69 -10.15
C ASN A 60 5.22 -50.09 -10.06
N ASN A 61 4.05 -50.20 -9.43
CA ASN A 61 3.20 -51.40 -9.51
C ASN A 61 2.80 -51.69 -10.95
N TYR A 62 2.37 -50.67 -11.69
CA TYR A 62 2.03 -50.83 -13.11
C TYR A 62 3.24 -51.29 -13.94
N LEU A 63 4.42 -50.70 -13.71
CA LEU A 63 5.64 -51.11 -14.41
C LEU A 63 6.02 -52.57 -14.13
N LEU A 64 5.89 -53.02 -12.87
CA LEU A 64 6.10 -54.40 -12.46
C LEU A 64 5.11 -55.37 -13.11
N GLN A 65 3.81 -55.05 -13.10
CA GLN A 65 2.79 -55.90 -13.72
C GLN A 65 3.00 -56.03 -15.23
N MET A 66 3.36 -54.93 -15.91
CA MET A 66 3.70 -54.96 -17.33
C MET A 66 4.95 -55.82 -17.60
N GLU A 67 5.95 -55.80 -16.72
CA GLU A 67 7.14 -56.64 -16.85
C GLU A 67 6.84 -58.11 -16.56
N LYS A 68 6.01 -58.40 -15.54
CA LYS A 68 5.51 -59.76 -15.27
C LYS A 68 4.81 -60.36 -16.49
N LEU A 69 3.89 -59.61 -17.11
CA LEU A 69 3.22 -60.06 -18.34
C LEU A 69 4.19 -60.31 -19.48
N HIS A 70 5.26 -59.50 -19.59
CA HIS A 70 6.30 -59.74 -20.59
C HIS A 70 7.05 -61.05 -20.30
N ILE A 71 7.50 -61.24 -19.05
CA ILE A 71 8.18 -62.46 -18.60
C ILE A 71 7.29 -63.70 -18.83
N GLU A 72 6.00 -63.63 -18.52
CA GLU A 72 5.04 -64.72 -18.75
C GLU A 72 4.93 -65.11 -20.23
N ASN A 73 4.97 -64.13 -21.14
CA ASN A 73 5.02 -64.41 -22.57
C ASN A 73 6.35 -65.06 -22.99
N GLN A 74 7.49 -64.62 -22.42
CA GLN A 74 8.80 -65.22 -22.73
C GLN A 74 8.90 -66.67 -22.21
N ILE A 75 8.35 -66.94 -21.02
CA ILE A 75 8.19 -68.29 -20.48
C ILE A 75 7.44 -69.16 -21.48
N GLU A 76 6.30 -68.69 -21.97
CA GLU A 76 5.50 -69.43 -22.95
C GLU A 76 6.26 -69.69 -24.27
N VAL A 77 7.06 -68.73 -24.74
CA VAL A 77 7.90 -68.92 -25.93
C VAL A 77 8.93 -70.03 -25.73
N MET A 78 9.61 -70.06 -24.58
CA MET A 78 10.61 -71.08 -24.26
C MET A 78 9.98 -72.46 -24.07
N GLU A 79 8.86 -72.54 -23.33
CA GLU A 79 8.09 -73.77 -23.15
C GLU A 79 7.60 -74.34 -24.49
N ARG A 80 7.06 -73.49 -25.37
CA ARG A 80 6.63 -73.90 -26.71
C ARG A 80 7.79 -74.42 -27.55
N ALA A 81 8.95 -73.77 -27.51
CA ALA A 81 10.14 -74.23 -28.24
C ALA A 81 10.61 -75.61 -27.74
N ALA A 82 10.68 -75.80 -26.42
CA ALA A 82 11.00 -77.08 -25.81
C ALA A 82 9.97 -78.15 -26.17
N GLN A 83 8.68 -77.83 -26.11
CA GLN A 83 7.59 -78.76 -26.41
C GLN A 83 7.57 -79.18 -27.88
N ILE A 84 7.82 -78.27 -28.83
CA ILE A 84 7.92 -78.59 -30.25
C ILE A 84 9.09 -79.56 -30.47
N ALA A 85 10.28 -79.26 -29.92
CA ALA A 85 11.45 -80.13 -30.03
C ALA A 85 11.22 -81.50 -29.38
N TYR A 86 10.59 -81.54 -28.20
CA TYR A 86 10.24 -82.77 -27.49
C TYR A 86 9.24 -83.63 -28.27
N SER A 87 8.24 -83.00 -28.91
CA SER A 87 7.14 -83.70 -29.59
C SER A 87 7.52 -84.25 -30.97
N ASP A 88 8.64 -83.81 -31.54
CA ASP A 88 9.09 -84.25 -32.86
C ASP A 88 9.52 -85.73 -32.85
N GLN A 89 8.86 -86.52 -33.69
CA GLN A 89 9.07 -87.98 -33.72
C GLN A 89 10.47 -88.37 -34.24
N ALA A 90 11.05 -87.59 -35.15
CA ALA A 90 12.40 -87.83 -35.65
C ALA A 90 13.43 -87.53 -34.57
N VAL A 91 13.23 -86.46 -33.78
CA VAL A 91 14.06 -86.18 -32.59
C VAL A 91 13.99 -87.32 -31.58
N LYS A 92 12.78 -87.78 -31.23
CA LYS A 92 12.60 -88.90 -30.30
C LYS A 92 13.33 -90.16 -30.77
N SER A 93 13.14 -90.52 -32.04
CA SER A 93 13.76 -91.71 -32.64
C SER A 93 15.28 -91.59 -32.70
N TYR A 94 15.80 -90.39 -32.98
CA TYR A 94 17.23 -90.10 -33.00
C TYR A 94 17.88 -90.27 -31.62
N LEU A 95 17.21 -89.80 -30.57
CA LEU A 95 17.72 -89.87 -29.19
C LEU A 95 17.61 -91.28 -28.58
N SER A 96 16.60 -92.07 -28.96
CA SER A 96 16.37 -93.40 -28.38
C SER A 96 17.04 -94.57 -29.11
N ASN A 97 17.59 -94.36 -30.32
CA ASN A 97 18.14 -95.45 -31.13
C ASN A 97 19.52 -95.91 -30.60
N GLU A 98 19.62 -97.12 -30.04
CA GLU A 98 20.86 -97.66 -29.50
C GLU A 98 21.97 -97.88 -30.57
N SER A 99 21.59 -97.97 -31.85
CA SER A 99 22.52 -98.15 -32.97
C SER A 99 22.86 -96.83 -33.65
N ALA A 100 24.11 -96.69 -34.12
CA ALA A 100 24.49 -95.55 -34.94
C ALA A 100 23.68 -95.52 -36.25
N LEU A 101 23.11 -94.37 -36.59
CA LEU A 101 22.36 -94.19 -37.83
C LEU A 101 23.24 -94.44 -39.05
N THR A 102 22.61 -94.90 -40.13
CA THR A 102 23.26 -94.98 -41.43
C THR A 102 23.57 -93.57 -41.96
N LEU A 103 24.50 -93.46 -42.91
CA LEU A 103 24.87 -92.17 -43.50
C LEU A 103 23.66 -91.46 -44.13
N ASP A 104 22.77 -92.21 -44.79
CA ASP A 104 21.57 -91.67 -45.44
C ASP A 104 20.58 -91.12 -44.41
N GLU A 105 20.31 -91.86 -43.33
CA GLU A 105 19.44 -91.40 -42.24
C GLU A 105 20.00 -90.15 -41.52
N LEU A 106 21.33 -90.07 -41.37
CA LEU A 106 21.98 -88.89 -40.79
C LEU A 106 21.84 -87.65 -41.68
N VAL A 107 21.99 -87.82 -43.01
CA VAL A 107 21.80 -86.74 -43.98
C VAL A 107 20.34 -86.27 -43.99
N ASP A 108 19.38 -87.19 -43.99
CA ASP A 108 17.95 -86.88 -43.96
C ASP A 108 17.57 -86.14 -42.68
N PHE A 109 18.06 -86.62 -41.53
CA PHE A 109 17.85 -85.95 -40.24
C PHE A 109 18.42 -84.52 -40.24
N ASN A 110 19.60 -84.32 -40.82
CA ASN A 110 20.26 -83.01 -40.89
C ASN A 110 19.51 -82.02 -41.82
N ILE A 111 19.05 -82.47 -42.98
CA ILE A 111 18.38 -81.59 -43.97
C ILE A 111 16.93 -81.26 -43.56
N SER A 112 16.27 -82.17 -42.84
CA SER A 112 14.86 -82.01 -42.44
C SER A 112 14.70 -81.56 -40.98
N THR A 113 14.94 -82.46 -40.02
CA THR A 113 14.68 -82.25 -38.59
C THR A 113 15.58 -81.19 -37.98
N PHE A 114 16.90 -81.26 -38.20
CA PHE A 114 17.83 -80.26 -37.67
C PHE A 114 17.53 -78.86 -38.23
N LYS A 115 17.21 -78.76 -39.54
CA LYS A 115 16.79 -77.51 -40.17
C LYS A 115 15.51 -76.95 -39.53
N ASN A 116 14.54 -77.80 -39.19
CA ASN A 116 13.32 -77.38 -38.50
C ASN A 116 13.61 -76.88 -37.08
N LEU A 117 14.47 -77.57 -36.32
CA LEU A 117 14.88 -77.13 -34.99
C LEU A 117 15.60 -75.77 -35.05
N ASN A 118 16.51 -75.59 -36.00
CA ASN A 118 17.18 -74.30 -36.21
C ASN A 118 16.18 -73.19 -36.57
N ARG A 119 15.13 -73.51 -37.35
CA ARG A 119 14.08 -72.54 -37.68
C ARG A 119 13.28 -72.09 -36.45
N ILE A 120 13.11 -72.94 -35.43
CA ILE A 120 12.47 -72.54 -34.17
C ILE A 120 13.27 -71.44 -33.50
N GLN A 121 14.59 -71.59 -33.42
CA GLN A 121 15.48 -70.58 -32.86
C GLN A 121 15.48 -69.30 -33.70
N LEU A 122 15.61 -69.40 -35.03
CA LEU A 122 15.61 -68.23 -35.93
C LEU A 122 14.29 -67.44 -35.92
N ASN A 123 13.15 -68.11 -35.73
CA ASN A 123 11.84 -67.46 -35.65
C ASN A 123 11.55 -66.82 -34.28
N ASN A 124 12.34 -67.15 -33.25
CA ASN A 124 12.21 -66.62 -31.90
C ASN A 124 13.53 -65.99 -31.48
N PRO A 125 13.84 -64.75 -31.93
CA PRO A 125 15.15 -64.13 -31.75
C PRO A 125 15.56 -63.90 -30.29
N GLY A 126 14.64 -64.05 -29.32
CA GLY A 126 14.98 -64.07 -27.90
C GLY A 126 15.61 -65.38 -27.42
N ILE A 127 15.39 -66.49 -28.11
CA ILE A 127 16.00 -67.78 -27.77
C ILE A 127 17.45 -67.77 -28.26
N GLU A 128 18.37 -67.80 -27.31
CA GLU A 128 19.80 -67.82 -27.58
C GLU A 128 20.26 -69.22 -28.03
N HIS A 129 19.79 -70.25 -27.33
CA HIS A 129 20.10 -71.64 -27.67
C HIS A 129 18.90 -72.54 -27.49
N LEU A 130 18.66 -73.42 -28.47
CA LEU A 130 17.88 -74.64 -28.30
C LEU A 130 18.85 -75.82 -28.37
N ARG A 131 18.99 -76.58 -27.28
CA ARG A 131 19.92 -77.70 -27.18
C ARG A 131 19.23 -78.99 -26.75
N LEU A 132 19.66 -80.07 -27.36
CA LEU A 132 19.24 -81.44 -27.09
C LEU A 132 20.48 -82.24 -26.70
N TYR A 133 20.51 -82.71 -25.47
CA TYR A 133 21.56 -83.56 -24.94
C TYR A 133 21.11 -85.01 -25.02
N SER A 134 21.88 -85.89 -25.64
CA SER A 134 21.60 -87.32 -25.68
C SER A 134 22.52 -88.10 -24.75
N ASN A 135 21.98 -89.07 -24.03
CA ASN A 135 22.78 -90.04 -23.26
C ASN A 135 23.36 -91.16 -24.13
N ASN A 136 22.98 -91.22 -25.40
CA ASN A 136 23.39 -92.26 -26.34
C ASN A 136 24.83 -92.04 -26.82
N LYS A 137 25.72 -92.94 -26.44
CA LYS A 137 27.16 -92.89 -26.77
C LYS A 137 27.46 -93.10 -28.26
N SER A 138 26.55 -93.75 -28.98
CA SER A 138 26.66 -94.08 -30.41
C SER A 138 26.20 -92.93 -31.33
N MET A 139 25.66 -91.85 -30.77
CA MET A 139 25.13 -90.70 -31.50
C MET A 139 26.24 -89.76 -32.02
N TYR A 140 26.02 -89.15 -33.20
CA TYR A 140 26.87 -88.08 -33.74
C TYR A 140 26.38 -86.70 -33.26
N GLU A 141 27.27 -85.86 -32.76
CA GLU A 141 26.91 -84.47 -32.41
C GLU A 141 26.64 -83.64 -33.67
N ILE A 142 25.54 -82.87 -33.68
CA ILE A 142 25.18 -81.95 -34.76
C ILE A 142 25.11 -80.54 -34.19
N TRP A 143 26.18 -79.77 -34.39
CA TRP A 143 26.39 -78.49 -33.74
C TRP A 143 25.54 -77.37 -34.36
N PRO A 144 25.01 -76.43 -33.57
CA PRO A 144 25.15 -76.30 -32.12
C PRO A 144 24.01 -76.90 -31.27
N ILE A 145 23.03 -77.58 -31.90
CA ILE A 145 21.77 -77.99 -31.24
C ILE A 145 21.87 -79.36 -30.56
N ILE A 146 22.51 -80.36 -31.20
CA ILE A 146 22.50 -81.74 -30.70
C ILE A 146 23.87 -82.11 -30.16
N LEU A 147 23.92 -82.43 -28.87
CA LEU A 147 25.14 -82.63 -28.10
C LEU A 147 25.07 -83.90 -27.26
N ARG A 148 26.24 -84.42 -26.87
CA ARG A 148 26.30 -85.49 -25.89
C ARG A 148 26.06 -84.94 -24.49
N GLU A 149 25.27 -85.66 -23.72
CA GLU A 149 24.94 -85.31 -22.34
C GLU A 149 26.17 -85.32 -21.41
N GLU A 150 27.21 -86.08 -21.76
CA GLU A 150 28.50 -86.09 -21.05
C GLU A 150 29.13 -84.69 -20.90
N ARG A 151 28.77 -83.73 -21.78
CA ARG A 151 29.24 -82.33 -21.72
C ARG A 151 28.68 -81.54 -20.54
N VAL A 152 27.56 -81.97 -19.96
CA VAL A 152 26.83 -81.23 -18.91
C VAL A 152 26.74 -81.99 -17.59
N TYR A 153 27.40 -83.15 -17.44
CA TYR A 153 27.38 -83.93 -16.19
C TYR A 153 27.89 -83.17 -14.95
N ASN A 154 28.81 -82.24 -15.15
CA ASN A 154 29.40 -81.43 -14.08
C ASN A 154 28.59 -80.16 -13.76
N GLU A 155 27.47 -79.93 -14.46
CA GLU A 155 26.62 -78.77 -14.20
C GLU A 155 25.85 -78.92 -12.90
N SER A 156 25.75 -77.83 -12.13
CA SER A 156 25.01 -77.84 -10.86
C SER A 156 23.53 -78.17 -11.04
N TRP A 157 22.94 -77.75 -12.15
CA TRP A 157 21.53 -77.98 -12.47
C TRP A 157 21.23 -79.39 -13.00
N TYR A 158 22.24 -80.13 -13.48
CA TYR A 158 22.03 -81.40 -14.18
C TYR A 158 21.35 -82.44 -13.30
N GLN A 159 21.86 -82.61 -12.08
CA GLN A 159 21.31 -83.55 -11.09
C GLN A 159 19.92 -83.13 -10.60
N GLU A 160 19.63 -81.83 -10.57
CA GLU A 160 18.30 -81.32 -10.19
C GLU A 160 17.27 -81.56 -11.30
N ALA A 161 17.65 -81.34 -12.56
CA ALA A 161 16.80 -81.57 -13.71
C ALA A 161 16.43 -83.06 -13.86
N LEU A 162 17.35 -83.98 -13.61
CA LEU A 162 17.07 -85.42 -13.63
C LEU A 162 16.07 -85.86 -12.54
N LYS A 163 16.11 -85.26 -11.35
CA LYS A 163 15.20 -85.59 -10.24
C LYS A 163 13.76 -85.19 -10.50
N LEU A 164 13.53 -84.26 -11.43
CA LEU A 164 12.22 -83.68 -11.68
C LEU A 164 11.35 -84.52 -12.64
N ASP A 165 11.88 -85.61 -13.20
CA ASP A 165 11.21 -86.65 -14.00
C ASP A 165 10.14 -86.09 -14.95
N GLU A 166 10.62 -85.55 -16.07
CA GLU A 166 9.85 -84.88 -17.13
C GLU A 166 9.27 -83.49 -16.80
N ARG A 167 9.36 -83.01 -15.55
CA ARG A 167 9.02 -81.62 -15.19
C ARG A 167 10.12 -80.64 -15.56
N GLU A 168 9.70 -79.38 -15.69
CA GLU A 168 10.56 -78.26 -16.08
C GLU A 168 11.33 -77.73 -14.88
N LEU A 169 12.63 -77.48 -15.08
CA LEU A 169 13.50 -76.77 -14.15
C LEU A 169 13.90 -75.44 -14.79
N TRP A 170 13.68 -74.36 -14.04
CA TRP A 170 14.11 -73.02 -14.43
C TRP A 170 15.37 -72.64 -13.66
N VAL A 171 16.44 -72.27 -14.37
CA VAL A 171 17.73 -71.94 -13.76
C VAL A 171 18.20 -70.59 -14.26
N PHE A 172 18.59 -69.73 -13.33
CA PHE A 172 19.19 -68.43 -13.60
C PHE A 172 20.70 -68.52 -13.40
N GLN A 173 21.47 -68.05 -14.38
CA GLN A 173 22.93 -68.09 -14.36
C GLN A 173 23.49 -66.70 -14.69
N ASN A 174 24.44 -66.23 -13.88
CA ASN A 174 25.08 -64.91 -14.05
C ASN A 174 26.32 -64.94 -14.94
N ASP A 175 26.99 -66.09 -15.00
CA ASP A 175 28.22 -66.31 -15.77
C ASP A 175 28.21 -67.79 -16.17
N ASP A 176 27.68 -68.07 -17.36
CA ASP A 176 27.75 -69.41 -17.95
C ASP A 176 28.51 -69.33 -19.28
N PRO A 177 29.80 -69.72 -19.31
CA PRO A 177 30.52 -69.84 -20.56
C PRO A 177 29.82 -70.90 -21.42
N ASP A 178 29.58 -70.57 -22.69
CA ASP A 178 28.94 -71.48 -23.63
C ASP A 178 29.61 -72.88 -23.56
N VAL A 179 28.80 -73.93 -23.42
CA VAL A 179 29.22 -75.35 -23.44
C VAL A 179 30.17 -75.66 -24.60
N MET A 180 30.06 -74.94 -25.72
CA MET A 180 30.96 -75.05 -26.87
C MET A 180 32.32 -74.36 -26.68
N GLN A 181 32.36 -73.28 -25.91
CA GLN A 181 33.54 -72.43 -25.68
C GLN A 181 34.33 -72.81 -24.43
N ARG A 182 33.78 -73.61 -23.52
CA ARG A 182 34.45 -74.02 -22.27
C ARG A 182 35.80 -74.73 -22.43
N ASN A 183 36.05 -75.38 -23.57
CA ASN A 183 37.33 -76.06 -23.85
C ASN A 183 38.35 -75.13 -24.54
N VAL A 184 37.96 -73.90 -24.86
CA VAL A 184 38.83 -72.88 -25.43
C VAL A 184 39.03 -71.86 -24.32
N ASN A 185 40.27 -71.63 -23.87
CA ASN A 185 40.62 -70.65 -22.82
C ASN A 185 40.40 -69.19 -23.28
N LEU A 186 39.23 -68.87 -23.84
CA LEU A 186 38.78 -67.53 -24.11
C LEU A 186 37.90 -67.14 -22.92
N LEU A 187 38.37 -66.16 -22.15
CA LEU A 187 37.60 -65.50 -21.10
C LEU A 187 36.49 -64.69 -21.76
N THR A 188 35.44 -65.34 -22.24
CA THR A 188 34.20 -64.66 -22.62
C THR A 188 33.45 -64.40 -21.31
N GLU A 189 33.27 -63.13 -20.94
CA GLU A 189 32.39 -62.77 -19.82
C GLU A 189 31.01 -63.37 -20.10
N GLY A 190 30.58 -64.32 -19.27
CA GLY A 190 29.27 -64.95 -19.44
C GLY A 190 28.18 -63.89 -19.30
N GLN A 191 27.26 -63.88 -20.26
CA GLN A 191 26.10 -63.01 -20.19
C GLN A 191 25.02 -63.69 -19.34
N PRO A 192 24.33 -62.94 -18.48
CA PRO A 192 23.32 -63.51 -17.62
C PRO A 192 22.16 -64.07 -18.45
N LYS A 193 21.78 -65.32 -18.19
CA LYS A 193 20.74 -66.04 -18.94
C LYS A 193 19.81 -66.82 -18.02
N VAL A 194 18.63 -67.13 -18.55
CA VAL A 194 17.69 -68.09 -17.97
C VAL A 194 17.60 -69.31 -18.87
N SER A 195 17.62 -70.48 -18.25
CA SER A 195 17.56 -71.77 -18.92
C SER A 195 16.33 -72.53 -18.46
N LEU A 196 15.52 -72.98 -19.42
CA LEU A 196 14.49 -73.99 -19.23
C LEU A 196 15.09 -75.35 -19.52
N LEU A 197 15.07 -76.23 -18.54
CA LEU A 197 15.66 -77.57 -18.59
C LEU A 197 14.57 -78.62 -18.39
N ARG A 198 14.59 -79.66 -19.22
CA ARG A 198 13.62 -80.76 -19.14
C ARG A 198 14.24 -82.09 -19.55
N ALA A 199 14.20 -83.09 -18.68
CA ALA A 199 14.62 -84.44 -19.01
C ALA A 199 13.66 -85.10 -20.02
N ILE A 200 14.22 -85.90 -20.93
CA ILE A 200 13.53 -86.65 -21.98
C ILE A 200 13.59 -88.13 -21.60
N SER A 201 12.43 -88.75 -21.40
CA SER A 201 12.32 -90.17 -21.07
C SER A 201 11.51 -90.91 -22.13
N ILE A 202 12.11 -91.92 -22.78
CA ILE A 202 11.49 -92.70 -23.87
C ILE A 202 11.90 -94.18 -23.76
N PRO A 203 10.98 -95.13 -23.48
CA PRO A 203 9.62 -94.94 -22.96
C PRO A 203 9.62 -94.30 -21.55
N ALA A 204 8.46 -93.88 -21.03
CA ALA A 204 8.35 -93.18 -19.74
C ALA A 204 9.16 -93.88 -18.63
N GLY A 205 10.00 -93.12 -17.93
CA GLY A 205 10.93 -93.61 -16.90
C GLY A 205 12.30 -94.11 -17.41
N HIS A 206 12.52 -94.18 -18.73
CA HIS A 206 13.83 -94.46 -19.31
C HIS A 206 14.45 -93.19 -19.90
N HIS A 207 15.36 -92.57 -19.15
CA HIS A 207 16.06 -91.35 -19.56
C HIS A 207 16.86 -91.58 -20.85
N VAL A 208 16.64 -90.75 -21.86
CA VAL A 208 17.35 -90.78 -23.16
C VAL A 208 18.07 -89.47 -23.47
N GLY A 209 17.79 -88.41 -22.71
CA GLY A 209 18.40 -87.11 -22.95
C GLY A 209 17.75 -85.95 -22.22
N MET A 210 18.11 -84.72 -22.58
CA MET A 210 17.59 -83.50 -21.97
C MET A 210 17.43 -82.38 -22.99
N ILE A 211 16.41 -81.56 -22.83
CA ILE A 211 16.22 -80.31 -23.58
C ILE A 211 16.66 -79.14 -22.72
N GLN A 212 17.41 -78.23 -23.33
CA GLN A 212 17.75 -76.93 -22.77
C GLN A 212 17.31 -75.84 -23.75
N VAL A 213 16.54 -74.87 -23.26
CA VAL A 213 16.23 -73.63 -23.98
C VAL A 213 16.81 -72.48 -23.19
N ASP A 214 17.73 -71.73 -23.79
CA ASP A 214 18.37 -70.56 -23.18
C ASP A 214 17.79 -69.28 -23.75
N MET A 215 17.57 -68.30 -22.88
CA MET A 215 17.27 -66.93 -23.23
C MET A 215 18.14 -65.99 -22.40
N MET A 216 18.76 -65.00 -23.04
CA MET A 216 19.50 -63.97 -22.30
C MET A 216 18.56 -63.20 -21.37
N LEU A 217 18.99 -62.87 -20.16
CA LEU A 217 18.14 -62.18 -19.18
C LEU A 217 17.74 -60.77 -19.62
N ASN A 218 18.54 -60.11 -20.46
CA ASN A 218 18.16 -58.83 -21.08
C ASN A 218 17.01 -58.95 -22.10
N SER A 219 16.81 -60.12 -22.69
CA SER A 219 15.68 -60.42 -23.59
C SER A 219 14.48 -60.98 -22.81
N PHE A 220 14.74 -61.74 -21.74
CA PHE A 220 13.71 -62.31 -20.87
C PHE A 220 13.03 -61.24 -19.99
N THR A 221 13.81 -60.33 -19.42
CA THR A 221 13.35 -59.23 -18.57
C THR A 221 14.06 -57.91 -18.94
N PRO A 222 13.69 -57.30 -20.08
CA PRO A 222 14.37 -56.12 -20.57
C PRO A 222 14.41 -54.98 -19.55
N LYS A 223 13.36 -54.75 -18.75
CA LYS A 223 13.36 -53.62 -17.79
C LYS A 223 14.29 -53.81 -16.59
N THR A 224 14.66 -55.06 -16.28
CA THR A 224 15.67 -55.38 -15.27
C THR A 224 17.07 -55.00 -15.74
N TYR A 225 17.33 -55.04 -17.06
CA TYR A 225 18.66 -54.83 -17.64
C TYR A 225 18.82 -53.53 -18.45
N THR A 226 17.73 -52.88 -18.88
CA THR A 226 17.76 -51.56 -19.54
C THR A 226 17.46 -50.42 -18.57
N GLU A 227 18.23 -49.33 -18.65
CA GLU A 227 17.98 -48.16 -17.81
C GLU A 227 16.57 -47.64 -18.06
N VAL A 228 15.77 -47.60 -16.99
CA VAL A 228 14.53 -46.83 -17.02
C VAL A 228 14.97 -45.37 -17.10
N ARG A 229 14.48 -44.62 -18.10
CA ARG A 229 14.88 -43.23 -18.42
C ARG A 229 15.03 -42.27 -17.23
N ASP A 230 14.40 -42.57 -16.10
CA ASP A 230 14.38 -41.73 -14.89
C ASP A 230 15.44 -42.13 -13.83
N ASN A 231 16.19 -43.24 -13.97
CA ASN A 231 17.15 -43.81 -12.98
C ASN A 231 16.68 -43.86 -11.50
N GLN A 232 15.38 -43.69 -11.26
CA GLN A 232 14.75 -43.62 -9.95
C GLN A 232 14.30 -44.98 -9.43
N SER A 233 14.35 -46.01 -10.28
CA SER A 233 14.01 -47.36 -9.91
C SER A 233 14.88 -48.40 -10.60
N GLN A 234 15.12 -49.48 -9.88
CA GLN A 234 15.85 -50.64 -10.37
C GLN A 234 15.05 -51.90 -10.07
N MET A 235 14.86 -52.71 -11.11
CA MET A 235 14.23 -54.02 -10.97
C MET A 235 15.29 -55.09 -10.71
N PHE A 236 14.88 -56.12 -9.96
CA PHE A 236 15.66 -57.27 -9.58
C PHE A 236 14.79 -58.50 -9.78
N ILE A 237 15.39 -59.58 -10.28
CA ILE A 237 14.80 -60.91 -10.21
C ILE A 237 15.51 -61.68 -9.11
N ALA A 238 14.75 -62.22 -8.17
CA ALA A 238 15.23 -63.16 -7.17
C ALA A 238 14.82 -64.56 -7.59
N ASP A 239 15.77 -65.48 -7.72
CA ASP A 239 15.47 -66.90 -7.92
C ASP A 239 15.00 -67.57 -6.62
N SER A 240 14.63 -68.86 -6.71
CA SER A 240 14.23 -69.67 -5.55
C SER A 240 15.32 -69.83 -4.48
N GLY A 241 16.59 -69.64 -4.86
CA GLY A 241 17.75 -69.62 -3.98
C GLY A 241 18.07 -68.23 -3.40
N MET A 242 17.19 -67.24 -3.61
CA MET A 242 17.37 -65.84 -3.20
C MET A 242 18.58 -65.14 -3.85
N ARG A 243 19.09 -65.67 -4.96
CA ARG A 243 20.13 -65.00 -5.74
C ARG A 243 19.49 -63.90 -6.57
N LEU A 244 20.08 -62.71 -6.52
CA LEU A 244 19.57 -61.52 -7.21
C LEU A 244 20.23 -61.35 -8.58
N PHE A 245 19.40 -61.04 -9.57
CA PHE A 245 19.77 -60.82 -10.95
C PHE A 245 19.31 -59.42 -11.37
N THR A 246 20.25 -58.58 -11.80
CA THR A 246 19.97 -57.20 -12.22
C THR A 246 21.08 -56.65 -13.13
N ARG A 247 20.90 -55.43 -13.66
CA ARG A 247 21.98 -54.71 -14.34
C ARG A 247 23.17 -54.48 -13.40
N LYS A 248 24.39 -54.63 -13.92
CA LYS A 248 25.64 -54.30 -13.21
C LYS A 248 26.02 -52.82 -13.32
N ASP A 249 25.56 -52.15 -14.37
CA ASP A 249 25.84 -50.71 -14.55
C ASP A 249 24.91 -49.87 -13.68
N HIS A 250 25.44 -48.87 -12.99
CA HIS A 250 24.68 -47.97 -12.11
C HIS A 250 23.68 -48.65 -11.14
N SER A 251 24.05 -49.80 -10.55
CA SER A 251 23.14 -50.50 -9.64
C SER A 251 23.06 -49.83 -8.25
N PHE A 252 21.85 -49.83 -7.68
CA PHE A 252 21.62 -49.54 -6.27
C PHE A 252 22.39 -50.49 -5.35
N THR A 253 22.68 -51.74 -5.73
CA THR A 253 23.46 -52.64 -4.85
C THR A 253 24.93 -52.26 -4.77
N ASP A 254 25.49 -51.59 -5.79
CA ASP A 254 26.85 -51.03 -5.74
C ASP A 254 26.92 -49.83 -4.78
N SER A 255 25.87 -49.02 -4.77
CA SER A 255 25.78 -47.80 -3.95
C SER A 255 25.30 -48.07 -2.52
N TYR A 256 24.50 -49.13 -2.33
CA TYR A 256 23.81 -49.50 -1.09
C TYR A 256 24.04 -50.99 -0.80
N LYS A 257 25.16 -51.28 -0.12
CA LYS A 257 25.63 -52.66 0.09
C LYS A 257 24.69 -53.52 0.93
N LEU A 258 23.82 -52.91 1.75
CA LEU A 258 22.85 -53.66 2.55
C LEU A 258 21.54 -53.93 1.79
N MET A 259 21.36 -53.37 0.59
CA MET A 259 20.16 -53.53 -0.21
C MET A 259 19.87 -55.00 -0.56
N GLU A 260 20.91 -55.77 -0.94
CA GLU A 260 20.75 -57.19 -1.29
C GLU A 260 20.24 -58.00 -0.10
N ASN A 261 20.85 -57.80 1.07
CA ASN A 261 20.42 -58.43 2.32
C ASN A 261 18.99 -58.00 2.70
N ALA A 262 18.66 -56.72 2.52
CA ALA A 262 17.35 -56.18 2.83
C ALA A 262 16.23 -56.74 1.94
N ILE A 263 16.54 -57.05 0.66
CA ILE A 263 15.63 -57.75 -0.25
C ILE A 263 15.46 -59.20 0.18
N ALA A 264 16.57 -59.90 0.48
CA ALA A 264 16.55 -61.30 0.91
C ALA A 264 15.73 -61.50 2.21
N GLU A 265 15.96 -60.67 3.23
CA GLU A 265 15.21 -60.71 4.51
C GLU A 265 13.69 -60.52 4.29
N ARG A 266 13.30 -59.62 3.39
CA ARG A 266 11.88 -59.36 3.07
C ARG A 266 11.23 -60.48 2.30
N LEU A 267 11.95 -61.09 1.35
CA LEU A 267 11.46 -62.27 0.62
C LEU A 267 11.26 -63.46 1.55
N GLN A 268 12.19 -63.68 2.47
CA GLN A 268 12.05 -64.72 3.49
C GLN A 268 10.86 -64.43 4.42
N GLY A 269 10.77 -63.20 4.95
CA GLY A 269 9.67 -62.78 5.82
C GLY A 269 8.29 -62.85 5.15
N TYR A 270 8.21 -62.55 3.85
CA TYR A 270 7.00 -62.71 3.05
C TYR A 270 6.60 -64.18 2.87
N GLY A 271 7.58 -65.07 2.68
CA GLY A 271 7.34 -66.52 2.62
C GLY A 271 6.78 -67.10 3.93
N GLU A 272 7.13 -66.50 5.08
CA GLU A 272 6.69 -66.94 6.41
C GLU A 272 5.36 -66.31 6.86
N THR A 273 5.15 -65.02 6.59
CA THR A 273 4.02 -64.23 7.15
C THR A 273 2.98 -63.81 6.12
N GLY A 274 3.34 -63.79 4.83
CA GLY A 274 2.52 -63.22 3.76
C GLY A 274 2.43 -61.68 3.79
N GLU A 275 3.09 -61.00 4.74
CA GLU A 275 3.16 -59.55 4.81
C GLU A 275 4.41 -59.02 4.11
N TRP A 276 4.25 -57.97 3.30
CA TRP A 276 5.34 -57.33 2.56
C TRP A 276 5.64 -55.93 3.11
N ASP A 277 6.81 -55.75 3.73
CA ASP A 277 7.28 -54.42 4.13
C ASP A 277 7.89 -53.67 2.95
N MET A 278 7.12 -52.70 2.45
CA MET A 278 7.54 -51.88 1.32
C MET A 278 8.62 -50.86 1.68
N ASN A 279 8.78 -50.48 2.96
CA ASN A 279 9.62 -49.33 3.29
C ASN A 279 11.03 -49.79 3.69
N TYR A 280 12.05 -49.20 3.07
CA TYR A 280 13.43 -49.43 3.43
C TYR A 280 14.20 -48.12 3.58
N LYS A 281 15.17 -48.08 4.49
CA LYS A 281 16.04 -46.91 4.69
C LYS A 281 17.48 -47.36 4.90
N GLU A 282 18.39 -46.76 4.15
CA GLU A 282 19.84 -46.99 4.26
C GLU A 282 20.58 -45.66 4.06
N ASN A 283 21.57 -45.37 4.91
CA ASN A 283 22.43 -44.17 4.81
C ASN A 283 21.67 -42.83 4.72
N GLY A 284 20.44 -42.76 5.24
CA GLY A 284 19.58 -41.57 5.19
C GLY A 284 18.68 -41.50 3.95
N SER A 285 18.92 -42.33 2.93
CA SER A 285 18.06 -42.49 1.76
C SER A 285 16.89 -43.43 2.08
N SER A 286 15.69 -43.10 1.60
CA SER A 286 14.51 -43.93 1.75
C SER A 286 14.17 -44.58 0.41
N PHE A 287 13.76 -45.84 0.45
CA PHE A 287 13.41 -46.65 -0.71
C PHE A 287 12.05 -47.30 -0.51
N LEU A 288 11.34 -47.50 -1.61
CA LEU A 288 10.21 -48.41 -1.66
C LEU A 288 10.59 -49.69 -2.40
N LEU A 289 10.37 -50.82 -1.77
CA LEU A 289 10.52 -52.14 -2.36
C LEU A 289 9.12 -52.65 -2.70
N ILE A 290 8.89 -52.93 -3.97
CA ILE A 290 7.60 -53.42 -4.46
C ILE A 290 7.83 -54.81 -5.05
N HIS A 291 7.04 -55.79 -4.60
CA HIS A 291 7.21 -57.19 -4.97
C HIS A 291 6.05 -57.68 -5.83
N THR A 292 6.37 -58.59 -6.75
CA THR A 292 5.37 -59.40 -7.47
C THR A 292 5.94 -60.80 -7.71
N PRO A 293 5.28 -61.87 -7.25
CA PRO A 293 5.75 -63.24 -7.46
C PRO A 293 5.55 -63.73 -8.90
N LEU A 294 6.50 -64.53 -9.38
CA LEU A 294 6.50 -65.24 -10.67
C LEU A 294 6.36 -66.75 -10.42
N GLU A 295 5.13 -67.18 -10.12
CA GLU A 295 4.83 -68.54 -9.65
C GLU A 295 5.28 -69.65 -10.61
N ARG A 296 5.16 -69.44 -11.93
CA ARG A 296 5.49 -70.47 -12.96
C ARG A 296 6.95 -70.91 -12.95
N ILE A 297 7.86 -70.03 -12.52
CA ILE A 297 9.32 -70.27 -12.55
C ILE A 297 9.95 -70.24 -11.17
N GLY A 298 9.15 -70.14 -10.11
CA GLY A 298 9.65 -70.07 -8.73
C GLY A 298 10.55 -68.87 -8.44
N ALA A 299 10.31 -67.74 -9.12
CA ALA A 299 11.09 -66.51 -8.95
C ALA A 299 10.21 -65.37 -8.41
N SER A 300 10.85 -64.29 -7.97
CA SER A 300 10.18 -63.06 -7.55
C SER A 300 10.75 -61.87 -8.30
N LEU A 301 9.87 -60.99 -8.77
CA LEU A 301 10.25 -59.71 -9.36
C LEU A 301 10.13 -58.63 -8.29
N ILE A 302 11.19 -57.87 -8.07
CA ILE A 302 11.27 -56.80 -7.07
C ILE A 302 11.67 -55.52 -7.77
N ASN A 303 10.96 -54.43 -7.51
CA ASN A 303 11.33 -53.10 -7.97
C ASN A 303 11.69 -52.23 -6.76
N VAL A 304 12.92 -51.77 -6.72
CA VAL A 304 13.44 -50.85 -5.71
C VAL A 304 13.31 -49.44 -6.27
N VAL A 305 12.64 -48.55 -5.56
CA VAL A 305 12.36 -47.18 -5.99
C VAL A 305 12.98 -46.21 -4.99
N SER A 306 13.86 -45.32 -5.46
CA SER A 306 14.42 -44.25 -4.64
C SER A 306 13.38 -43.17 -4.35
N MET A 307 13.21 -42.83 -3.08
CA MET A 307 12.34 -41.71 -2.67
C MET A 307 13.05 -40.36 -2.66
N GLU A 308 14.33 -40.28 -3.06
CA GLU A 308 15.07 -39.02 -3.01
C GLU A 308 14.45 -37.94 -3.88
N ASP A 309 14.12 -38.25 -5.13
CA ASP A 309 13.50 -37.29 -6.04
C ASP A 309 12.06 -36.95 -5.64
N VAL A 310 11.31 -37.94 -5.16
CA VAL A 310 9.96 -37.73 -4.60
C VAL A 310 10.04 -36.77 -3.40
N MET A 311 10.98 -37.00 -2.47
CA MET A 311 11.21 -36.13 -1.32
C MET A 311 11.74 -34.76 -1.73
N LYS A 312 12.57 -34.67 -2.78
CA LYS A 312 13.05 -33.41 -3.34
C LYS A 312 11.90 -32.59 -3.89
N HIS A 313 11.01 -33.17 -4.69
CA HIS A 313 9.81 -32.51 -5.20
C HIS A 313 8.86 -32.09 -4.07
N ILE A 314 8.66 -32.93 -3.06
CA ILE A 314 7.87 -32.61 -1.86
C ILE A 314 8.50 -31.43 -1.12
N SER A 315 9.83 -31.42 -0.94
CA SER A 315 10.53 -30.34 -0.23
C SER A 315 10.52 -29.02 -1.00
N GLN A 316 10.66 -29.05 -2.33
CA GLN A 316 10.55 -27.88 -3.20
C GLN A 316 9.14 -27.30 -3.15
N THR A 317 8.12 -28.15 -3.27
CA THR A 317 6.71 -27.74 -3.17
C THR A 317 6.39 -27.19 -1.78
N ARG A 318 6.90 -27.82 -0.71
CA ARG A 318 6.80 -27.31 0.66
C ARG A 318 7.40 -25.92 0.78
N ASN A 319 8.62 -25.72 0.30
CA ASN A 319 9.31 -24.44 0.38
C ASN A 319 8.60 -23.35 -0.44
N LEU A 320 8.04 -23.71 -1.61
CA LEU A 320 7.19 -22.83 -2.40
C LEU A 320 5.92 -22.43 -1.63
N LEU A 321 5.23 -23.38 -1.00
CA LEU A 321 4.04 -23.11 -0.18
C LEU A 321 4.36 -22.24 1.04
N ILE A 322 5.49 -22.49 1.71
CA ILE A 322 5.98 -21.66 2.83
C ILE A 322 6.27 -20.25 2.32
N GLY A 323 7.01 -20.12 1.22
CA GLY A 323 7.32 -18.83 0.59
C GLY A 323 6.06 -18.06 0.18
N ALA A 324 5.09 -18.75 -0.42
CA ALA A 324 3.80 -18.17 -0.79
C ALA A 324 3.00 -17.70 0.44
N ASN A 325 2.99 -18.47 1.54
CA ASN A 325 2.37 -18.04 2.81
C ASN A 325 3.06 -16.82 3.41
N ILE A 326 4.39 -16.79 3.44
CA ILE A 326 5.16 -15.63 3.92
C ILE A 326 4.85 -14.39 3.07
N GLY A 327 4.84 -14.55 1.74
CA GLY A 327 4.47 -13.48 0.81
C GLY A 327 3.04 -12.98 1.02
N PHE A 328 2.08 -13.89 1.24
CA PHE A 328 0.70 -13.56 1.53
C PHE A 328 0.55 -12.81 2.87
N ILE A 329 1.21 -13.27 3.93
CA ILE A 329 1.23 -12.58 5.23
C ILE A 329 1.83 -11.18 5.08
N PHE A 330 2.93 -11.04 4.34
CA PHE A 330 3.56 -9.75 4.08
C PHE A 330 2.62 -8.82 3.31
N LEU A 331 1.98 -9.30 2.24
CA LEU A 331 1.02 -8.55 1.44
C LEU A 331 -0.17 -8.06 2.28
N VAL A 332 -0.77 -8.94 3.06
CA VAL A 332 -1.89 -8.61 3.95
C VAL A 332 -1.47 -7.59 5.01
N THR A 333 -0.29 -7.77 5.60
CA THR A 333 0.26 -6.82 6.59
C THR A 333 0.51 -5.45 5.96
N LEU A 334 1.04 -5.41 4.74
CA LEU A 334 1.28 -4.17 3.99
C LEU A 334 -0.03 -3.46 3.67
N ILE A 335 -1.04 -4.17 3.17
CA ILE A 335 -2.38 -3.62 2.88
C ILE A 335 -3.01 -3.07 4.16
N ALA A 336 -3.00 -3.86 5.24
CA ALA A 336 -3.55 -3.44 6.53
C ALA A 336 -2.84 -2.21 7.08
N TYR A 337 -1.51 -2.14 6.95
CA TYR A 337 -0.72 -0.99 7.36
C TYR A 337 -1.09 0.27 6.56
N VAL A 338 -1.16 0.18 5.22
CA VAL A 338 -1.51 1.30 4.33
C VAL A 338 -2.94 1.78 4.58
N MET A 339 -3.92 0.87 4.63
CA MET A 339 -5.32 1.21 4.92
C MET A 339 -5.44 1.92 6.26
N ASN A 340 -4.80 1.37 7.30
CA ASN A 340 -4.87 1.96 8.62
C ASN A 340 -4.17 3.33 8.69
N ALA A 341 -3.01 3.49 8.01
CA ALA A 341 -2.33 4.78 7.93
C ALA A 341 -3.22 5.85 7.28
N PHE A 342 -3.96 5.49 6.22
CA PHE A 342 -4.88 6.40 5.56
C PHE A 342 -6.05 6.83 6.47
N ILE A 343 -6.68 5.87 7.16
CA ILE A 343 -7.79 6.14 8.09
C ILE A 343 -7.31 7.00 9.27
N LEU A 344 -6.18 6.63 9.90
CA LEU A 344 -5.67 7.33 11.07
C LEU A 344 -5.21 8.75 10.75
N LYS A 345 -4.63 8.98 9.56
CA LYS A 345 -4.26 10.33 9.10
C LYS A 345 -5.49 11.24 8.99
N LYS A 346 -6.59 10.74 8.42
CA LYS A 346 -7.85 11.50 8.32
C LYS A 346 -8.46 11.80 9.69
N LEU A 347 -8.47 10.83 10.60
CA LEU A 347 -8.97 11.04 11.98
C LEU A 347 -8.11 12.02 12.78
N ARG A 348 -6.78 11.98 12.63
CA ARG A 348 -5.88 12.95 13.28
C ARG A 348 -6.13 14.37 12.80
N LEU A 349 -6.28 14.56 11.49
CA LEU A 349 -6.62 15.88 10.92
C LEU A 349 -7.93 16.42 11.51
N LEU A 350 -8.98 15.59 11.55
CA LEU A 350 -10.25 15.96 12.16
C LEU A 350 -10.08 16.37 13.63
N THR A 351 -9.32 15.58 14.40
CA THR A 351 -9.07 15.82 15.83
C THR A 351 -8.25 17.09 16.07
N GLU A 352 -7.24 17.36 15.24
CA GLU A 352 -6.43 18.58 15.35
C GLU A 352 -7.23 19.83 15.00
N THR A 353 -8.03 19.80 13.93
CA THR A 353 -8.90 20.92 13.57
C THR A 353 -9.93 21.20 14.66
N MET A 354 -10.52 20.16 15.26
CA MET A 354 -11.36 20.31 16.44
C MET A 354 -10.63 21.01 17.61
N LYS A 355 -9.38 20.64 17.88
CA LYS A 355 -8.57 21.27 18.94
C LYS A 355 -8.26 22.74 18.64
N LYS A 356 -7.99 23.10 17.38
CA LYS A 356 -7.74 24.49 16.95
C LYS A 356 -8.99 25.36 17.11
N VAL A 357 -10.14 24.86 16.64
CA VAL A 357 -11.43 25.55 16.80
C VAL A 357 -11.76 25.76 18.28
N ARG A 358 -11.54 24.75 19.15
CA ARG A 358 -11.74 24.89 20.60
C ARG A 358 -10.87 25.97 21.24
N ARG A 359 -9.73 26.31 20.63
CA ARG A 359 -8.82 27.38 21.11
C ARG A 359 -9.18 28.77 20.60
N GLY A 360 -10.26 28.92 19.81
CA GLY A 360 -10.68 30.20 19.24
C GLY A 360 -9.94 30.59 17.96
N GLU A 361 -9.17 29.67 17.34
CA GLU A 361 -8.54 29.92 16.05
C GLU A 361 -9.57 29.91 14.91
N THR A 362 -9.37 30.76 13.90
CA THR A 362 -10.29 30.94 12.77
C THR A 362 -10.48 29.65 11.98
N TYR A 363 -11.73 29.22 11.76
CA TYR A 363 -12.07 28.00 11.05
C TYR A 363 -12.12 28.20 9.54
N THR A 364 -11.29 27.50 8.77
CA THR A 364 -11.23 27.60 7.30
C THR A 364 -11.91 26.43 6.55
N GLY A 365 -12.73 25.62 7.23
CA GLY A 365 -13.40 24.47 6.61
C GLY A 365 -12.51 23.22 6.51
N LEU A 366 -13.09 22.05 6.75
CA LEU A 366 -12.43 20.76 6.56
C LEU A 366 -12.72 20.21 5.16
N ALA A 367 -11.73 20.27 4.27
CA ALA A 367 -11.80 19.64 2.96
C ALA A 367 -11.34 18.16 3.01
N ILE A 368 -12.05 17.33 3.78
CA ILE A 368 -11.83 15.87 3.74
C ILE A 368 -12.61 15.31 2.55
N ARG A 369 -11.95 15.20 1.39
CA ARG A 369 -12.52 14.50 0.23
C ARG A 369 -12.44 12.98 0.44
N GLY A 370 -13.58 12.31 0.34
CA GLY A 370 -13.68 10.85 0.30
C GLY A 370 -14.97 10.33 0.93
N GLY A 371 -15.66 9.40 0.26
CA GLY A 371 -16.77 8.64 0.82
C GLY A 371 -16.33 7.70 1.94
N GLY A 372 -17.27 7.34 2.81
CA GLY A 372 -17.08 6.53 4.02
C GLY A 372 -17.39 7.29 5.31
N GLU A 373 -17.38 6.60 6.44
CA GLU A 373 -17.84 7.07 7.75
C GLU A 373 -17.04 8.28 8.25
N VAL A 374 -15.73 8.34 7.94
CA VAL A 374 -14.87 9.48 8.32
C VAL A 374 -15.22 10.75 7.53
N GLY A 375 -15.66 10.60 6.27
CA GLY A 375 -16.11 11.72 5.44
C GLY A 375 -17.46 12.28 5.92
N GLU A 376 -18.39 11.40 6.32
CA GLU A 376 -19.67 11.77 6.93
C GLU A 376 -19.46 12.53 8.24
N LEU A 377 -18.54 12.08 9.09
CA LEU A 377 -18.19 12.78 10.33
C LEU A 377 -17.63 14.18 10.07
N ALA A 378 -16.80 14.34 9.03
CA ALA A 378 -16.27 15.63 8.60
C ALA A 378 -17.37 16.56 8.05
N HIS A 379 -18.37 16.00 7.34
CA HIS A 379 -19.53 16.75 6.87
C HIS A 379 -20.39 17.27 8.03
N HIS A 380 -20.70 16.43 9.01
CA HIS A 380 -21.44 16.84 10.20
C HIS A 380 -20.69 17.90 11.01
N PHE A 381 -19.37 17.76 11.15
CA PHE A 381 -18.55 18.78 11.80
C PHE A 381 -18.57 20.12 11.05
N ASN A 382 -18.41 20.10 9.72
CA ASN A 382 -18.55 21.30 8.87
C ASN A 382 -19.91 21.99 9.07
N LYS A 383 -21.00 21.21 9.10
CA LYS A 383 -22.36 21.74 9.30
C LYS A 383 -22.52 22.42 10.65
N LEU A 384 -22.06 21.77 11.73
CA LEU A 384 -22.07 22.36 13.07
C LEU A 384 -21.27 23.66 13.12
N MET A 385 -20.11 23.70 12.46
CA MET A 385 -19.24 24.87 12.51
C MET A 385 -19.81 26.06 11.71
N ASN A 386 -20.48 25.80 10.59
CA ASN A 386 -21.26 26.83 9.89
C ASN A 386 -22.39 27.37 10.75
N THR A 387 -23.13 26.51 11.47
CA THR A 387 -24.18 26.96 12.39
C THR A 387 -23.60 27.84 13.50
N ILE A 388 -22.50 27.45 14.12
CA ILE A 388 -21.83 28.25 15.16
C ILE A 388 -21.41 29.61 14.61
N ASN A 389 -20.74 29.66 13.45
CA ASN A 389 -20.32 30.92 12.83
C ASN A 389 -21.51 31.85 12.51
N THR A 390 -22.62 31.30 12.00
CA THR A 390 -23.84 32.08 11.76
C THR A 390 -24.42 32.65 13.06
N LEU A 391 -24.45 31.85 14.13
CA LEU A 391 -24.95 32.30 15.45
C LEU A 391 -24.06 33.40 16.05
N VAL A 392 -22.73 33.26 15.94
CA VAL A 392 -21.78 34.28 16.39
C VAL A 392 -21.97 35.58 15.61
N ALA A 393 -22.07 35.52 14.28
CA ALA A 393 -22.30 36.69 13.45
C ALA A 393 -23.64 37.39 13.78
N GLN A 394 -24.71 36.63 14.02
CA GLN A 394 -25.99 37.18 14.45
C GLN A 394 -25.91 37.85 15.82
N ALA A 395 -25.18 37.27 16.77
CA ALA A 395 -24.99 37.85 18.10
C ALA A 395 -24.24 39.18 18.03
N VAL A 396 -23.14 39.24 17.28
CA VAL A 396 -22.34 40.46 17.09
C VAL A 396 -23.16 41.55 16.39
N HIS A 397 -23.90 41.20 15.33
CA HIS A 397 -24.74 42.17 14.62
C HIS A 397 -25.84 42.75 15.52
N LYS A 398 -26.48 41.89 16.32
CA LYS A 398 -27.49 42.32 17.29
C LYS A 398 -26.91 43.27 18.33
N GLU A 399 -25.72 42.99 18.84
CA GLU A 399 -25.03 43.85 19.82
C GLU A 399 -24.68 45.23 19.21
N ALA A 400 -24.20 45.25 17.97
CA ALA A 400 -23.90 46.50 17.26
C ALA A 400 -25.16 47.37 17.07
N LEU A 401 -26.27 46.77 16.64
CA LEU A 401 -27.55 47.49 16.49
C LEU A 401 -28.07 48.04 17.83
N THR A 402 -27.92 47.28 18.92
CA THR A 402 -28.32 47.77 20.25
C THR A 402 -27.48 48.99 20.68
N LYS A 403 -26.16 48.96 20.47
CA LYS A 403 -25.28 50.10 20.78
C LYS A 403 -25.61 51.33 19.95
N GLU A 404 -25.90 51.16 18.65
CA GLU A 404 -26.28 52.27 17.78
C GLU A 404 -27.60 52.92 18.23
N ALA A 405 -28.58 52.12 18.63
CA ALA A 405 -29.85 52.61 19.14
C ALA A 405 -29.71 53.37 20.47
N GLU A 406 -28.85 52.90 21.38
CA GLU A 406 -28.51 53.58 22.62
C GLU A 406 -27.89 54.97 22.36
N LEU A 407 -26.92 55.05 21.44
CA LEU A 407 -26.27 56.31 21.06
C LEU A 407 -27.25 57.31 20.43
N ARG A 408 -28.13 56.86 19.54
CA ARG A 408 -29.18 57.71 18.94
C ARG A 408 -30.15 58.26 20.01
N THR A 409 -30.50 57.43 21.00
CA THR A 409 -31.40 57.84 22.08
C THR A 409 -30.78 58.92 22.96
N LEU A 410 -29.49 58.77 23.32
CA LEU A 410 -28.77 59.78 24.11
C LEU A 410 -28.66 61.14 23.40
N HIS A 411 -28.41 61.16 22.09
CA HIS A 411 -28.28 62.42 21.35
C HIS A 411 -29.61 63.16 21.16
N ASN A 412 -30.72 62.43 21.01
CA ASN A 412 -32.06 63.03 20.89
C ASN A 412 -32.58 63.68 22.18
N GLN A 413 -31.88 63.54 23.32
CA GLN A 413 -32.29 64.17 24.58
C GLN A 413 -31.96 65.67 24.67
N ILE A 414 -31.23 66.26 23.71
CA ILE A 414 -31.04 67.72 23.61
C ILE A 414 -32.12 68.29 22.68
N ASP A 415 -33.18 68.90 23.23
CA ASP A 415 -34.24 69.52 22.43
C ASP A 415 -33.76 70.85 21.81
N ALA A 416 -33.20 70.76 20.60
CA ALA A 416 -32.74 71.91 19.84
C ALA A 416 -33.88 72.92 19.57
N HIS A 417 -35.13 72.45 19.43
CA HIS A 417 -36.28 73.32 19.19
C HIS A 417 -36.62 74.18 20.41
N PHE A 418 -36.54 73.61 21.62
CA PHE A 418 -36.69 74.38 22.85
C PHE A 418 -35.66 75.52 22.97
N LEU A 419 -34.40 75.25 22.64
CA LEU A 419 -33.32 76.25 22.68
C LEU A 419 -33.55 77.39 21.67
N TYR A 420 -33.97 77.09 20.43
CA TYR A 420 -34.30 78.13 19.44
C TYR A 420 -35.46 79.00 19.89
N ASN A 421 -36.53 78.38 20.34
CA ASN A 421 -37.72 79.11 20.75
C ASN A 421 -37.42 79.99 21.97
N THR A 422 -36.56 79.53 22.88
CA THR A 422 -36.13 80.33 24.01
C THR A 422 -35.32 81.55 23.56
N LEU A 423 -34.37 81.38 22.65
CA LEU A 423 -33.56 82.51 22.14
C LEU A 423 -34.39 83.52 21.33
N GLU A 424 -35.31 83.04 20.49
CA GLU A 424 -36.20 83.91 19.70
C GLU A 424 -37.15 84.72 20.62
N ASN A 425 -37.66 84.10 21.69
CA ASN A 425 -38.47 84.81 22.69
C ASN A 425 -37.68 85.92 23.39
N ILE A 426 -36.43 85.65 23.80
CA ILE A 426 -35.58 86.66 24.44
C ILE A 426 -35.23 87.78 23.44
N LYS A 427 -35.03 87.44 22.16
CA LYS A 427 -34.78 88.43 21.10
C LYS A 427 -35.96 89.40 20.96
N MET A 428 -37.18 88.87 20.87
CA MET A 428 -38.39 89.71 20.80
C MET A 428 -38.54 90.63 22.02
N LEU A 429 -38.21 90.13 23.23
CA LEU A 429 -38.19 90.96 24.44
C LEU A 429 -37.17 92.10 24.35
N ALA A 430 -35.98 91.84 23.82
CA ALA A 430 -34.94 92.86 23.64
C ALA A 430 -35.35 93.93 22.61
N GLU A 431 -36.05 93.56 21.53
CA GLU A 431 -36.57 94.52 20.54
C GLU A 431 -37.67 95.43 21.12
N ILE A 432 -38.55 94.88 21.96
CA ILE A 432 -39.61 95.65 22.64
C ILE A 432 -39.01 96.72 23.57
N GLU A 433 -37.91 96.41 24.26
CA GLU A 433 -37.19 97.32 25.16
C GLU A 433 -36.20 98.26 24.42
N ASP A 434 -36.25 98.31 23.08
CA ASP A 434 -35.33 99.04 22.18
C ASP A 434 -33.83 98.75 22.44
N GLN A 435 -33.53 97.56 22.98
CA GLN A 435 -32.17 97.06 23.23
C GLN A 435 -31.60 96.39 21.98
N ARG A 436 -31.34 97.19 20.94
CA ARG A 436 -30.92 96.71 19.61
C ARG A 436 -29.67 95.82 19.63
N THR A 437 -28.64 96.21 20.39
CA THR A 437 -27.41 95.41 20.54
C THR A 437 -27.67 94.02 21.12
N ILE A 438 -28.64 93.88 22.02
CA ILE A 438 -29.03 92.59 22.61
C ILE A 438 -29.81 91.74 21.59
N SER A 439 -30.70 92.35 20.80
CA SER A 439 -31.41 91.66 19.72
C SER A 439 -30.46 91.12 18.64
N ASP A 440 -29.49 91.94 18.22
CA ASP A 440 -28.50 91.54 17.21
C ASP A 440 -27.63 90.38 17.74
N ALA A 441 -27.18 90.48 18.99
CA ALA A 441 -26.45 89.40 19.67
C ALA A 441 -27.22 88.07 19.72
N LEU A 442 -28.51 88.12 20.03
CA LEU A 442 -29.39 86.94 20.06
C LEU A 442 -29.66 86.39 18.67
N THR A 443 -29.71 87.25 17.64
CA THR A 443 -29.84 86.84 16.24
C THR A 443 -28.61 86.07 15.77
N TRP A 444 -27.40 86.59 16.03
CA TRP A 444 -26.16 85.88 15.69
C TRP A 444 -26.03 84.58 16.48
N LEU A 445 -26.38 84.57 17.77
CA LEU A 445 -26.31 83.37 18.63
C LEU A 445 -27.33 82.30 18.18
N GLY A 446 -28.56 82.71 17.87
CA GLY A 446 -29.58 81.84 17.31
C GLY A 446 -29.15 81.25 15.96
N GLY A 447 -28.48 82.06 15.13
CA GLY A 447 -27.85 81.62 13.88
C GLY A 447 -26.75 80.57 14.09
N MET A 448 -25.85 80.79 15.05
CA MET A 448 -24.79 79.82 15.40
C MET A 448 -25.36 78.50 15.94
N MET A 449 -26.35 78.57 16.85
CA MET A 449 -27.01 77.39 17.37
C MET A 449 -27.70 76.62 16.24
N ARG A 450 -28.35 77.34 15.32
CA ARG A 450 -29.06 76.75 14.16
C ARG A 450 -28.13 75.95 13.30
N TYR A 451 -26.97 76.52 13.01
CA TYR A 451 -25.93 75.84 12.28
C TYR A 451 -25.43 74.59 13.02
N ASN A 452 -25.11 74.70 14.31
CA ASN A 452 -24.57 73.59 15.11
C ASN A 452 -25.54 72.39 15.17
N PHE A 453 -26.83 72.59 15.43
CA PHE A 453 -27.79 71.49 15.52
C PHE A 453 -28.54 71.15 14.22
N LYS A 454 -28.26 71.82 13.10
CA LYS A 454 -28.85 71.43 11.81
C LYS A 454 -28.24 70.10 11.36
N TRP A 455 -29.06 69.06 11.38
CA TRP A 455 -28.73 67.69 10.96
C TRP A 455 -28.84 67.50 9.44
N THR A 456 -28.02 68.22 8.68
CA THR A 456 -27.90 68.01 7.22
C THR A 456 -26.48 67.58 6.89
N GLY A 457 -26.23 66.27 6.92
CA GLY A 457 -24.98 65.65 6.45
C GLY A 457 -23.69 66.09 7.16
N GLU A 458 -22.59 65.45 6.78
CA GLU A 458 -21.22 65.84 7.18
C GLU A 458 -20.70 67.04 6.36
N TYR A 459 -21.36 67.33 5.24
CA TYR A 459 -21.01 68.39 4.30
C TYR A 459 -22.01 69.54 4.33
N VAL A 460 -21.51 70.77 4.21
CA VAL A 460 -22.30 71.99 4.06
C VAL A 460 -21.74 72.85 2.94
N LYS A 461 -22.56 73.75 2.40
CA LYS A 461 -22.08 74.75 1.44
C LYS A 461 -21.14 75.73 2.14
N LEU A 462 -20.08 76.15 1.46
CA LEU A 462 -19.10 77.10 1.99
C LEU A 462 -19.79 78.39 2.50
N ARG A 463 -20.82 78.89 1.81
CA ARG A 463 -21.64 80.02 2.27
C ARG A 463 -22.22 79.85 3.67
N ASP A 464 -22.60 78.63 4.06
CA ASP A 464 -23.20 78.35 5.37
C ASP A 464 -22.12 78.37 6.47
N GLU A 465 -20.92 77.87 6.18
CA GLU A 465 -19.75 77.95 7.06
C GLU A 465 -19.26 79.40 7.20
N ILE A 466 -19.20 80.17 6.11
CA ILE A 466 -18.83 81.59 6.13
C ILE A 466 -19.86 82.42 6.91
N ARG A 467 -21.16 82.19 6.72
CA ARG A 467 -22.21 82.86 7.51
C ARG A 467 -22.09 82.53 8.99
N HIS A 468 -21.73 81.29 9.32
CA HIS A 468 -21.49 80.88 10.71
C HIS A 468 -20.27 81.59 11.31
N ILE A 469 -19.18 81.74 10.54
CA ILE A 469 -18.01 82.54 10.93
C ILE A 469 -18.37 84.01 11.12
N GLN A 470 -19.16 84.60 10.22
CA GLN A 470 -19.63 85.98 10.36
C GLN A 470 -20.39 86.18 11.67
N ASN A 471 -21.38 85.32 11.96
CA ASN A 471 -22.12 85.37 13.23
C ASN A 471 -21.19 85.25 14.45
N TYR A 472 -20.18 84.38 14.37
CA TYR A 472 -19.19 84.22 15.43
C TYR A 472 -18.36 85.50 15.65
N ILE A 473 -17.86 86.13 14.58
CA ILE A 473 -17.07 87.36 14.66
C ILE A 473 -17.90 88.52 15.21
N GLU A 474 -19.15 88.68 14.78
CA GLU A 474 -20.04 89.72 15.30
C GLU A 474 -20.30 89.55 16.81
N ILE A 475 -20.54 88.32 17.28
CA ILE A 475 -20.67 88.04 18.72
C ILE A 475 -19.37 88.39 19.47
N MET A 476 -18.22 88.03 18.91
CA MET A 476 -16.93 88.32 19.53
C MET A 476 -16.65 89.84 19.59
N ASN A 477 -17.08 90.60 18.58
CA ASN A 477 -16.93 92.05 18.52
C ASN A 477 -17.70 92.79 19.63
N ILE A 478 -18.74 92.19 20.22
CA ILE A 478 -19.41 92.74 21.41
C ILE A 478 -18.46 92.84 22.61
N ARG A 479 -17.47 91.93 22.70
CA ARG A 479 -16.58 91.80 23.86
C ARG A 479 -15.29 92.61 23.75
N PHE A 480 -14.96 93.14 22.57
CA PHE A 480 -13.69 93.81 22.31
C PHE A 480 -13.89 95.33 22.14
N GLU A 481 -13.01 96.13 22.72
CA GLU A 481 -13.01 97.59 22.57
C GLU A 481 -12.71 98.03 21.12
N HIS A 482 -11.95 97.20 20.38
CA HIS A 482 -11.64 97.38 18.97
C HIS A 482 -12.21 96.22 18.15
N PRO A 483 -13.03 96.49 17.11
CA PRO A 483 -13.67 95.46 16.32
C PRO A 483 -12.66 94.69 15.47
N ILE A 484 -12.93 93.41 15.25
CA ILE A 484 -12.24 92.55 14.32
C ILE A 484 -12.93 92.67 12.96
N HIS A 485 -12.19 93.14 11.96
CA HIS A 485 -12.66 93.23 10.58
C HIS A 485 -12.45 91.90 9.86
N LEU A 486 -13.53 91.30 9.38
CA LEU A 486 -13.49 90.10 8.56
C LEU A 486 -13.44 90.49 7.07
N GLU A 487 -12.29 90.29 6.44
CA GLU A 487 -12.08 90.51 5.02
C GLU A 487 -12.37 89.21 4.26
N LEU A 488 -13.42 89.21 3.42
CA LEU A 488 -13.78 88.05 2.60
C LEU A 488 -13.44 88.33 1.14
N ASN A 489 -12.50 87.57 0.59
CA ASN A 489 -12.14 87.61 -0.82
C ASN A 489 -12.41 86.23 -1.44
N ILE A 490 -13.70 86.02 -1.72
CA ILE A 490 -14.23 84.73 -2.15
C ILE A 490 -15.13 84.98 -3.37
N ASP A 491 -14.77 84.42 -4.52
CA ASP A 491 -15.65 84.45 -5.69
C ASP A 491 -16.96 83.71 -5.40
N GLN A 492 -18.07 84.24 -5.89
CA GLN A 492 -19.41 83.68 -5.70
C GLN A 492 -19.53 82.24 -6.20
N VAL A 493 -18.72 81.83 -7.18
CA VAL A 493 -18.65 80.44 -7.65
C VAL A 493 -18.21 79.47 -6.54
N TYR A 494 -17.34 79.90 -5.63
CA TYR A 494 -16.83 79.06 -4.55
C TYR A 494 -17.80 78.94 -3.36
N MET A 495 -18.75 79.86 -3.21
CA MET A 495 -19.72 79.86 -2.11
C MET A 495 -20.66 78.63 -2.10
N GLU A 496 -20.85 77.99 -3.25
CA GLU A 496 -21.70 76.80 -3.41
C GLU A 496 -20.94 75.47 -3.29
N VAL A 497 -19.62 75.49 -3.15
CA VAL A 497 -18.80 74.28 -2.96
C VAL A 497 -19.08 73.67 -1.59
N GLU A 498 -19.06 72.34 -1.50
CA GLU A 498 -19.28 71.63 -0.25
C GLU A 498 -17.99 71.42 0.52
N VAL A 499 -18.01 71.80 1.79
CA VAL A 499 -16.92 71.64 2.76
C VAL A 499 -17.41 70.87 3.97
N LEU A 500 -16.50 70.25 4.72
CA LEU A 500 -16.88 69.59 5.97
C LEU A 500 -17.43 70.62 6.96
N LYS A 501 -18.58 70.31 7.55
CA LYS A 501 -19.25 71.13 8.55
C LYS A 501 -18.31 71.46 9.72
N MET A 502 -18.17 72.73 10.11
CA MET A 502 -17.26 73.19 11.19
C MET A 502 -15.76 72.94 10.91
N SER A 503 -15.31 73.09 9.67
CA SER A 503 -13.89 72.96 9.31
C SER A 503 -13.13 74.29 9.39
N LEU A 504 -13.78 75.42 9.11
CA LEU A 504 -13.16 76.75 9.10
C LEU A 504 -13.27 77.44 10.46
N GLN A 505 -14.38 77.22 11.18
CA GLN A 505 -14.62 77.85 12.48
C GLN A 505 -13.46 77.65 13.48
N PRO A 506 -12.91 76.43 13.70
CA PRO A 506 -11.83 76.24 14.68
C PRO A 506 -10.56 77.03 14.32
N ILE A 507 -10.34 77.32 13.05
CA ILE A 507 -9.19 78.09 12.57
C ILE A 507 -9.40 79.58 12.92
N VAL A 508 -10.57 80.12 12.60
CA VAL A 508 -10.94 81.50 12.94
C VAL A 508 -10.99 81.72 14.45
N GLU A 509 -11.53 80.77 15.22
CA GLU A 509 -11.52 80.80 16.69
C GLU A 509 -10.09 80.89 17.24
N ASN A 510 -9.15 80.14 16.66
CA ASN A 510 -7.75 80.21 17.06
C ASN A 510 -7.15 81.59 16.77
N SER A 511 -7.42 82.19 15.61
CA SER A 511 -7.00 83.56 15.30
C SER A 511 -7.58 84.56 16.31
N VAL A 512 -8.90 84.54 16.55
CA VAL A 512 -9.53 85.46 17.53
C VAL A 512 -8.96 85.30 18.94
N LYS A 513 -8.68 84.07 19.36
CA LYS A 513 -8.20 83.77 20.72
C LYS A 513 -6.71 84.06 20.92
N HIS A 514 -5.89 83.97 19.89
CA HIS A 514 -4.43 83.98 20.04
C HIS A 514 -3.71 85.12 19.31
N ALA A 515 -4.29 85.69 18.26
CA ALA A 515 -3.63 86.71 17.43
C ALA A 515 -3.26 87.98 18.22
N TRP A 516 -4.10 88.42 19.17
CA TRP A 516 -3.92 89.73 19.85
C TRP A 516 -3.79 89.63 21.39
N ASN A 517 -3.56 88.43 21.94
CA ASN A 517 -3.62 88.19 23.40
C ASN A 517 -2.27 88.28 24.15
N THR A 518 -1.29 89.01 23.60
CA THR A 518 0.05 89.13 24.19
C THR A 518 0.44 90.60 24.23
N GLY A 519 0.80 91.14 25.40
CA GLY A 519 0.99 92.58 25.70
C GLY A 519 2.12 93.32 24.97
N GLY A 520 2.20 93.15 23.64
CA GLY A 520 2.97 93.99 22.72
C GLY A 520 2.11 95.09 22.09
N ALA A 521 2.72 95.95 21.27
CA ALA A 521 2.02 97.03 20.58
C ALA A 521 0.89 96.47 19.71
N GLU A 522 -0.35 96.87 19.99
CA GLU A 522 -1.49 96.47 19.17
C GLU A 522 -1.35 97.10 17.77
N PRO A 523 -1.42 96.31 16.69
CA PRO A 523 -1.47 96.86 15.34
C PRO A 523 -2.76 97.68 15.15
N GLU A 524 -2.68 98.76 14.36
CA GLU A 524 -3.86 99.56 14.00
C GLU A 524 -4.86 98.70 13.21
N GLY A 525 -5.98 98.35 13.84
CA GLY A 525 -7.08 97.58 13.26
C GLY A 525 -6.84 96.06 13.28
N ARG A 526 -7.70 95.31 13.98
CA ARG A 526 -7.65 93.83 13.99
C ARG A 526 -8.31 93.31 12.71
N SER A 527 -7.65 92.46 11.94
CA SER A 527 -8.23 91.87 10.74
C SER A 527 -7.97 90.37 10.62
N ILE A 528 -8.99 89.67 10.11
CA ILE A 528 -8.91 88.28 9.66
C ILE A 528 -9.32 88.26 8.20
N ARG A 529 -8.45 87.73 7.34
CA ARG A 529 -8.69 87.58 5.91
C ARG A 529 -8.97 86.14 5.56
N ILE A 530 -10.01 85.91 4.77
CA ILE A 530 -10.32 84.62 4.16
C ILE A 530 -10.27 84.78 2.65
N ASP A 531 -9.28 84.17 2.01
CA ASP A 531 -9.12 84.11 0.56
C ASP A 531 -9.41 82.69 0.07
N VAL A 532 -10.11 82.57 -1.06
CA VAL A 532 -10.37 81.26 -1.70
C VAL A 532 -9.91 81.30 -3.15
N THR A 533 -9.03 80.36 -3.50
CA THR A 533 -8.47 80.22 -4.85
C THR A 533 -8.55 78.78 -5.31
N GLU A 534 -8.61 78.57 -6.63
CA GLU A 534 -8.60 77.24 -7.25
C GLU A 534 -7.35 77.09 -8.11
N SER A 535 -6.65 75.98 -7.97
CA SER A 535 -5.54 75.59 -8.84
C SER A 535 -5.56 74.08 -9.06
N GLU A 536 -5.36 73.63 -10.30
CA GLU A 536 -5.27 72.21 -10.67
C GLU A 536 -6.43 71.30 -10.19
N GLY A 537 -7.63 71.85 -9.98
CA GLY A 537 -8.81 71.11 -9.51
C GLY A 537 -8.93 70.99 -7.99
N GLU A 538 -8.02 71.61 -7.24
CA GLU A 538 -8.05 71.72 -5.78
C GLU A 538 -8.45 73.13 -5.35
N LEU A 539 -9.18 73.22 -4.24
CA LEU A 539 -9.59 74.45 -3.60
C LEU A 539 -8.63 74.76 -2.45
N PHE A 540 -8.00 75.93 -2.51
CA PHE A 540 -7.11 76.46 -1.48
C PHE A 540 -7.85 77.57 -0.73
N ILE A 541 -8.11 77.33 0.56
CA ILE A 541 -8.70 78.31 1.47
C ILE A 541 -7.60 78.83 2.39
N LEU A 542 -7.31 80.12 2.31
CA LEU A 542 -6.33 80.79 3.14
C LEU A 542 -7.04 81.59 4.21
N ILE A 543 -6.67 81.38 5.48
CA ILE A 543 -7.18 82.14 6.63
C ILE A 543 -5.99 82.79 7.32
N GLY A 544 -5.87 84.11 7.24
CA GLY A 544 -4.77 84.88 7.81
C GLY A 544 -5.23 85.91 8.84
N ASP A 545 -4.46 86.10 9.91
CA ASP A 545 -4.64 87.20 10.87
C ASP A 545 -3.43 88.13 10.91
N ASN A 546 -3.66 89.39 11.29
CA ASN A 546 -2.60 90.39 11.48
C ASN A 546 -2.10 90.47 12.94
N GLY A 547 -2.09 89.34 13.64
CA GLY A 547 -1.70 89.25 15.05
C GLY A 547 -0.19 89.29 15.33
N CYS A 548 0.17 89.01 16.57
CA CYS A 548 1.57 88.98 17.04
C CYS A 548 2.40 87.80 16.47
N GLY A 549 1.84 86.97 15.60
CA GLY A 549 2.51 85.78 15.05
C GLY A 549 2.93 84.75 16.10
N LEU A 550 3.62 83.71 15.64
CA LEU A 550 4.17 82.62 16.47
C LEU A 550 5.69 82.66 16.47
N SER A 551 6.33 82.43 17.62
CA SER A 551 7.79 82.24 17.67
C SER A 551 8.18 80.94 16.93
N PRO A 552 9.41 80.84 16.38
CA PRO A 552 9.86 79.65 15.67
C PRO A 552 9.74 78.36 16.50
N GLU A 553 9.97 78.44 17.82
CA GLU A 553 9.84 77.31 18.73
C GLU A 553 8.38 76.86 18.87
N ARG A 554 7.45 77.83 18.92
CA ARG A 554 6.02 77.55 19.07
C ARG A 554 5.38 77.09 17.76
N LEU A 555 5.84 77.61 16.63
CA LEU A 555 5.45 77.13 15.30
C LEU A 555 5.89 75.67 15.10
N SER A 556 7.12 75.33 15.49
CA SER A 556 7.65 73.97 15.39
C SER A 556 6.89 72.98 16.28
N ALA A 557 6.62 73.35 17.55
CA ALA A 557 5.83 72.51 18.45
C ALA A 557 4.39 72.29 17.97
N LEU A 558 3.78 73.30 17.36
CA LEU A 558 2.43 73.18 16.80
C LEU A 558 2.42 72.30 15.55
N HIS A 559 3.41 72.44 14.67
CA HIS A 559 3.63 71.58 13.51
C HIS A 559 3.72 70.11 13.96
N GLU A 560 4.60 69.77 14.90
CA GLU A 560 4.73 68.40 15.41
C GLU A 560 3.41 67.85 15.99
N SER A 561 2.66 68.69 16.71
CA SER A 561 1.38 68.27 17.30
C SER A 561 0.26 67.99 16.28
N ILE A 562 0.24 68.71 15.15
CA ILE A 562 -0.79 68.60 14.10
C ILE A 562 -0.54 67.39 13.20
N TYR A 563 0.73 67.09 12.88
CA TYR A 563 1.09 66.04 11.91
C TYR A 563 1.64 64.74 12.54
N ALA A 564 1.64 64.61 13.87
CA ALA A 564 2.06 63.38 14.54
C ALA A 564 1.22 62.16 14.06
N LYS A 565 1.88 61.18 13.45
CA LYS A 565 1.25 59.90 13.04
C LYS A 565 0.98 59.02 14.26
N GLU A 566 -0.25 58.53 14.39
CA GLU A 566 -0.65 57.54 15.39
C GLU A 566 0.00 56.17 15.11
N GLU A 567 1.25 55.99 15.52
CA GLU A 567 1.78 54.64 15.76
C GLU A 567 1.73 54.36 17.26
N GLN A 568 0.73 53.56 17.63
CA GLN A 568 0.59 52.79 18.88
C GLN A 568 0.48 53.59 20.19
N SER A 569 -0.76 53.94 20.54
CA SER A 569 -1.18 53.96 21.95
C SER A 569 -2.60 53.39 22.06
N THR A 570 -2.69 52.06 22.12
CA THR A 570 -3.85 51.39 22.71
C THR A 570 -3.77 51.56 24.23
N GLU A 571 -4.85 52.15 24.78
CA GLU A 571 -5.29 52.11 26.19
C GLU A 571 -4.51 52.94 27.23
N PHE A 572 -5.04 54.11 27.59
CA PHE A 572 -5.67 54.31 28.91
C PHE A 572 -6.37 55.69 29.06
N SER A 573 -7.53 55.68 29.75
CA SER A 573 -8.17 56.78 30.52
C SER A 573 -8.94 57.86 29.73
N GLY A 574 -10.22 58.18 29.99
CA GLY A 574 -10.98 57.99 31.23
C GLY A 574 -10.58 59.00 32.30
N ALA A 575 -11.23 60.17 32.31
CA ALA A 575 -11.33 61.13 33.40
C ALA A 575 -10.04 61.79 33.97
N GLY A 576 -9.93 63.10 33.72
CA GLY A 576 -9.48 64.11 34.68
C GLY A 576 -8.02 64.05 35.13
N THR A 577 -7.19 64.94 34.60
CA THR A 577 -6.34 65.81 35.44
C THR A 577 -5.71 66.95 34.64
N SER A 578 -5.84 68.12 35.24
CA SER A 578 -5.19 69.41 35.00
C SER A 578 -3.77 69.40 34.43
N GLY A 579 -3.46 70.37 33.55
CA GLY A 579 -2.22 71.13 33.73
C GLY A 579 -1.40 71.54 32.51
N TYR A 580 -1.74 71.17 31.26
CA TYR A 580 -0.99 71.63 30.09
C TYR A 580 -1.84 72.47 29.13
N LYS A 581 -1.39 73.69 28.86
CA LYS A 581 -2.08 74.72 28.07
C LYS A 581 -2.50 74.17 26.69
N ALA A 582 -3.81 74.03 26.52
CA ALA A 582 -4.50 73.54 25.33
C ALA A 582 -4.46 74.56 24.17
N GLY A 583 -3.44 74.50 23.32
CA GLY A 583 -3.29 75.38 22.15
C GLY A 583 -3.36 74.69 20.77
N GLY A 584 -3.33 73.35 20.67
CA GLY A 584 -3.18 72.63 19.38
C GLY A 584 -4.27 71.61 19.03
N ILE A 585 -5.22 71.34 19.93
CA ILE A 585 -6.23 70.28 19.76
C ILE A 585 -7.19 70.58 18.60
N GLY A 586 -7.57 71.86 18.43
CA GLY A 586 -8.54 72.28 17.40
C GLY A 586 -8.03 72.07 15.97
N LEU A 587 -6.82 72.56 15.66
CA LEU A 587 -6.25 72.44 14.31
C LEU A 587 -5.91 70.98 13.95
N ARG A 588 -5.40 70.19 14.92
CA ARG A 588 -5.15 68.76 14.71
C ARG A 588 -6.43 68.00 14.37
N ASN A 589 -7.52 68.26 15.09
CA ASN A 589 -8.80 67.61 14.81
C ASN A 589 -9.33 67.98 13.42
N VAL A 590 -9.20 69.25 12.99
CA VAL A 590 -9.58 69.66 11.63
C VAL A 590 -8.70 68.95 10.60
N HIS A 591 -7.37 68.92 10.79
CA HIS A 591 -6.43 68.25 9.89
C HIS A 591 -6.73 66.75 9.72
N GLN A 592 -6.88 66.03 10.84
CA GLN A 592 -7.21 64.60 10.82
C GLN A 592 -8.57 64.34 10.17
N ARG A 593 -9.56 65.18 10.44
CA ARG A 593 -10.90 65.03 9.85
C ARG A 593 -10.87 65.27 8.33
N LEU A 594 -10.09 66.23 7.86
CA LEU A 594 -9.88 66.45 6.43
C LEU A 594 -9.21 65.22 5.77
N GLN A 595 -8.19 64.65 6.39
CA GLN A 595 -7.52 63.44 5.89
C GLN A 595 -8.42 62.20 5.89
N LEU A 596 -9.29 62.05 6.90
CA LEU A 596 -10.22 60.92 6.99
C LEU A 596 -11.28 60.95 5.87
N TYR A 597 -11.79 62.13 5.53
CA TYR A 597 -12.89 62.27 4.57
C TYR A 597 -12.41 62.46 3.13
N TYR A 598 -11.28 63.14 2.92
CA TYR A 598 -10.77 63.45 1.57
C TYR A 598 -9.51 62.67 1.19
N GLY A 599 -8.82 62.04 2.17
CA GLY A 599 -7.58 61.29 1.96
C GLY A 599 -6.32 62.07 2.35
N GLY A 600 -5.18 61.37 2.43
CA GLY A 600 -3.94 61.90 2.99
C GLY A 600 -3.25 63.03 2.19
N ALA A 601 -3.70 63.33 0.97
CA ALA A 601 -3.20 64.44 0.17
C ALA A 601 -3.75 65.81 0.62
N TYR A 602 -4.84 65.82 1.40
CA TYR A 602 -5.55 67.03 1.85
C TYR A 602 -5.30 67.29 3.33
N GLY A 603 -5.41 68.55 3.73
CA GLY A 603 -5.13 68.93 5.11
C GLY A 603 -4.94 70.41 5.33
N LEU A 604 -4.12 70.73 6.34
CA LEU A 604 -3.81 72.08 6.77
C LEU A 604 -2.30 72.28 6.67
N GLU A 605 -1.87 73.47 6.32
CA GLU A 605 -0.50 73.96 6.44
C GLU A 605 -0.50 75.28 7.22
N LEU A 606 0.45 75.47 8.13
CA LEU A 606 0.54 76.65 8.99
C LEU A 606 1.84 77.40 8.73
N GLN A 607 1.73 78.70 8.45
CA GLN A 607 2.86 79.61 8.32
C GLN A 607 2.64 80.84 9.23
N SER A 608 3.71 81.39 9.80
CA SER A 608 3.62 82.58 10.66
C SER A 608 4.94 83.33 10.71
N GLU A 609 4.85 84.66 10.81
CA GLU A 609 5.99 85.54 11.03
C GLU A 609 5.88 86.19 12.42
N PRO A 610 6.88 86.01 13.32
CA PRO A 610 6.86 86.61 14.65
C PRO A 610 6.65 88.12 14.61
N GLY A 611 5.67 88.60 15.35
CA GLY A 611 5.32 90.01 15.46
C GLY A 611 4.52 90.59 14.29
N LYS A 612 4.09 89.77 13.30
CA LYS A 612 3.35 90.28 12.13
C LYS A 612 2.04 89.56 11.78
N TRP A 613 2.06 88.24 11.58
CA TRP A 613 0.87 87.51 11.10
C TRP A 613 0.96 85.99 11.32
N THR A 614 -0.19 85.33 11.29
CA THR A 614 -0.33 83.86 11.21
C THR A 614 -1.31 83.51 10.09
N THR A 615 -0.95 82.56 9.24
CA THR A 615 -1.78 82.12 8.12
C THR A 615 -1.89 80.60 8.07
N VAL A 616 -3.13 80.11 7.99
CA VAL A 616 -3.45 78.69 7.78
C VAL A 616 -3.94 78.49 6.35
N PHE A 617 -3.30 77.58 5.64
CA PHE A 617 -3.70 77.12 4.32
C PHE A 617 -4.46 75.80 4.48
N MET A 618 -5.66 75.72 3.92
CA MET A 618 -6.47 74.51 3.86
C MET A 618 -6.60 74.08 2.41
N THR A 619 -6.19 72.84 2.11
CA THR A 619 -6.28 72.26 0.77
C THR A 619 -7.39 71.22 0.75
N LEU A 620 -8.34 71.38 -0.18
CA LEU A 620 -9.51 70.53 -0.34
C LEU A 620 -9.70 70.13 -1.80
N PRO A 621 -10.30 68.97 -2.10
CA PRO A 621 -10.76 68.70 -3.45
C PRO A 621 -11.96 69.58 -3.80
N LYS A 622 -12.05 70.06 -5.04
CA LYS A 622 -13.27 70.73 -5.53
C LYS A 622 -14.35 69.68 -5.76
N VAL A 623 -15.19 69.43 -4.76
CA VAL A 623 -16.30 68.48 -4.87
C VAL A 623 -17.65 69.19 -4.82
N LEU A 624 -18.47 68.94 -5.85
CA LEU A 624 -19.91 69.19 -5.86
C LEU A 624 -20.58 67.85 -5.56
N LEU A 625 -20.76 67.49 -4.29
CA LEU A 625 -21.29 66.18 -3.87
C LEU A 625 -22.83 66.17 -3.74
N THR A 626 -23.50 67.33 -3.76
CA THR A 626 -24.96 67.40 -3.93
C THR A 626 -25.35 67.75 -5.37
N GLY A 627 -25.51 66.71 -6.18
CA GLY A 627 -26.52 66.74 -7.23
C GLY A 627 -27.89 66.78 -6.57
N ASP A 628 -28.54 67.95 -6.59
CA ASP A 628 -30.00 68.00 -6.52
C ASP A 628 -30.50 67.14 -7.69
N THR A 629 -31.12 66.01 -7.37
CA THR A 629 -31.91 65.22 -8.31
C THR A 629 -33.01 66.11 -8.86
N ARG A 630 -32.85 66.57 -10.10
CA ARG A 630 -33.96 66.94 -10.99
C ARG A 630 -33.96 66.04 -12.21
#